data_AF-A0A1F7SYR0-F1
#
_entry.id   AF-A0A1F7SYR0-F1
#
_cell.length_a   1.000
_cell.length_b   1.000
_cell.length_c   1.000
_cell.angle_alpha   90.00
_cell.angle_beta   90.00
_cell.angle_gamma   90.00
#
_symmetry.space_group_name_H-M   'P 1'
#
loop_
_entity.id
_entity.type
_entity.pdbx_description
1 polymer ?
#
loop_
_entity_poly.entity_id
_entity_poly.type
_entity_poly.pdbx_seq_one_letter_code
_entity_poly.pdbx_strand_id
1 'polypeptide(L)'
;MSGLSRRQLLFWLVFFLIVCVPVGALFLAKPLFLDRAGVEAGLLRRAAALRGMPPERAAGEVGRMAKAYLDATRHVSRAEVEVRAASAGRLAFTVFLPWSEVSGKQRRLRAEALGRLAGGMLRGAGAEGVAVEVEVRRWRKDSDRESDPAGRYLHDPRTGAGEWREAP
;
A
#
# COMPACT_ATOMS: atom_id res chain seq x y z
N MET A 1 20.72 -0.63 -55.32
CA MET A 1 20.36 -1.08 -53.96
C MET A 1 21.65 -1.29 -53.19
N SER A 2 22.07 -0.31 -52.38
CA SER A 2 23.33 -0.36 -51.63
C SER A 2 23.19 -1.33 -50.46
N GLY A 3 23.82 -2.51 -50.58
CA GLY A 3 23.93 -3.47 -49.49
C GLY A 3 24.71 -2.87 -48.33
N LEU A 4 24.11 -2.89 -47.13
CA LEU A 4 24.76 -2.46 -45.89
C LEU A 4 26.09 -3.21 -45.72
N SER A 5 27.18 -2.45 -45.58
CA SER A 5 28.50 -3.04 -45.37
C SER A 5 28.56 -3.79 -44.03
N ARG A 6 29.38 -4.84 -43.93
CA ARG A 6 29.49 -5.69 -42.73
C ARG A 6 29.78 -4.89 -41.45
N ARG A 7 30.48 -3.75 -41.57
CA ARG A 7 30.75 -2.81 -40.47
C ARG A 7 29.51 -2.02 -40.03
N GLN A 8 28.66 -1.60 -40.97
CA GLN A 8 27.39 -0.95 -40.66
C GLN A 8 26.42 -1.92 -39.99
N LEU A 9 26.40 -3.18 -40.44
CA LEU A 9 25.55 -4.20 -39.82
C LEU A 9 25.94 -4.45 -38.36
N LEU A 10 27.25 -4.54 -38.08
CA LEU A 10 27.79 -4.68 -36.72
C LEU A 10 27.49 -3.46 -35.85
N PHE A 11 27.64 -2.25 -36.39
CA PHE A 11 27.31 -1.01 -35.69
C PHE A 11 25.82 -0.98 -35.29
N TRP A 12 24.91 -1.32 -36.21
CA TRP A 12 23.48 -1.35 -35.92
C TRP A 12 23.11 -2.44 -34.91
N LEU A 13 23.77 -3.59 -34.93
CA LEU A 13 23.56 -4.67 -33.96
C LEU A 13 24.00 -4.26 -32.55
N VAL A 14 25.18 -3.64 -32.42
CA VAL A 14 25.70 -3.14 -31.15
C VAL A 14 24.86 -1.95 -30.66
N PHE A 15 24.43 -1.06 -31.54
CA PHE A 15 23.55 0.05 -31.21
C PHE A 15 22.18 -0.44 -30.72
N PHE A 16 21.57 -1.42 -31.40
CA PHE A 16 20.32 -2.04 -30.93
C PHE A 16 20.51 -2.73 -29.58
N LEU A 17 21.63 -3.42 -29.36
CA LEU A 17 21.91 -4.05 -28.08
C LEU A 17 22.07 -3.00 -26.96
N ILE A 18 22.82 -1.94 -27.19
CA ILE A 18 23.10 -0.89 -26.19
C ILE A 18 21.89 0.02 -25.95
N VAL A 19 20.99 0.20 -26.91
CA VAL A 19 19.82 1.07 -26.74
C VAL A 19 18.59 0.27 -26.33
N CYS A 20 18.29 -0.85 -26.99
CA CYS A 20 17.08 -1.62 -26.70
C CYS A 20 17.20 -2.52 -25.47
N VAL A 21 18.39 -2.95 -25.05
CA VAL A 21 18.53 -3.73 -23.80
C VAL A 21 18.31 -2.87 -22.55
N PRO A 22 18.88 -1.66 -22.39
CA PRO A 22 18.56 -0.82 -21.24
C PRO A 22 17.18 -0.17 -21.33
N VAL A 23 16.65 0.13 -22.52
CA VAL A 23 15.24 0.55 -22.66
C VAL A 23 14.31 -0.61 -22.33
N GLY A 24 14.58 -1.81 -22.86
CA GLY A 24 13.89 -3.04 -22.50
C GLY A 24 14.00 -3.33 -21.00
N ALA A 25 15.16 -3.12 -20.38
CA ALA A 25 15.36 -3.25 -18.94
C ALA A 25 14.65 -2.14 -18.16
N LEU A 26 14.53 -0.91 -18.66
CA LEU A 26 13.75 0.17 -18.03
C LEU A 26 12.23 -0.11 -18.10
N PHE A 27 11.76 -0.81 -19.14
CA PHE A 27 10.36 -1.21 -19.30
C PHE A 27 10.04 -2.58 -18.65
N LEU A 28 10.99 -3.53 -18.56
CA LEU A 28 10.85 -4.83 -17.89
C LEU A 28 11.23 -4.81 -16.42
N ALA A 29 12.13 -3.91 -15.99
CA ALA A 29 12.36 -3.63 -14.57
C ALA A 29 11.13 -2.91 -14.06
N LYS A 30 10.12 -3.70 -13.69
CA LYS A 30 8.93 -3.31 -12.94
C LYS A 30 9.20 -2.05 -12.10
N PRO A 31 8.72 -0.86 -12.51
CA PRO A 31 8.93 0.37 -11.76
C PRO A 31 8.20 0.36 -10.40
N LEU A 32 7.48 -0.72 -10.07
CA LEU A 32 6.52 -0.79 -8.97
C LEU A 32 6.94 -1.71 -7.82
N PHE A 33 7.99 -2.54 -7.97
CA PHE A 33 8.40 -3.48 -6.91
C PHE A 33 9.56 -2.97 -6.03
N LEU A 34 10.44 -2.10 -6.55
CA LEU A 34 11.42 -1.39 -5.72
C LEU A 34 10.76 -0.24 -4.93
N ASP A 35 9.74 0.39 -5.49
CA ASP A 35 9.04 1.53 -4.88
C ASP A 35 8.23 1.13 -3.64
N ARG A 36 7.57 -0.03 -3.65
CA ARG A 36 6.77 -0.49 -2.50
C ARG A 36 7.62 -0.85 -1.28
N ALA A 37 8.71 -1.61 -1.48
CA ALA A 37 9.57 -2.03 -0.38
C ALA A 37 10.37 -0.84 0.21
N GLY A 38 10.84 0.08 -0.64
CA GLY A 38 11.54 1.29 -0.21
C GLY A 38 10.63 2.23 0.58
N VAL A 39 9.38 2.42 0.14
CA VAL A 39 8.42 3.27 0.84
C VAL A 39 7.94 2.63 2.15
N GLU A 40 7.67 1.32 2.16
CA GLU A 40 7.35 0.59 3.39
C GLU A 40 8.48 0.68 4.41
N ALA A 41 9.73 0.44 4.00
CA ALA A 41 10.89 0.60 4.87
C ALA A 41 11.05 2.04 5.38
N GLY A 42 10.76 3.04 4.54
CA GLY A 42 10.75 4.45 4.91
C GLY A 42 9.69 4.79 5.96
N LEU A 43 8.48 4.26 5.81
CA LEU A 43 7.38 4.42 6.77
C LEU A 43 7.69 3.73 8.10
N LEU A 44 8.21 2.50 8.08
CA LEU A 44 8.63 1.77 9.27
C LEU A 44 9.76 2.51 10.00
N ARG A 45 10.74 3.06 9.27
CA ARG A 45 11.81 3.87 9.85
C ARG A 45 11.29 5.14 10.50
N ARG A 46 10.35 5.84 9.86
CA ARG A 46 9.71 7.03 10.44
C ARG A 46 8.88 6.68 11.67
N ALA A 47 8.16 5.57 11.65
CA ALA A 47 7.39 5.10 12.80
C ALA A 47 8.29 4.73 13.98
N ALA A 48 9.50 4.20 13.73
CA ALA A 48 10.48 3.94 14.78
C ALA A 48 10.94 5.21 15.52
N ALA A 49 10.87 6.38 14.89
CA ALA A 49 11.18 7.66 15.55
C ALA A 49 10.10 8.08 16.58
N LEU A 50 8.93 7.43 16.59
CA LEU A 50 7.86 7.63 17.56
C LEU A 50 8.08 6.82 18.85
N ARG A 51 9.14 6.01 18.92
CA ARG A 51 9.44 5.17 20.07
C ARG A 51 9.56 5.99 21.35
N GLY A 52 8.90 5.52 22.41
CA GLY A 52 8.84 6.20 23.71
C GLY A 52 7.67 7.19 23.83
N MET A 53 6.89 7.43 22.77
CA MET A 53 5.63 8.14 22.89
C MET A 53 4.55 7.28 23.55
N PRO A 54 3.55 7.89 24.23
CA PRO A 54 2.37 7.18 24.70
C PRO A 54 1.67 6.45 23.53
N PRO A 55 1.16 5.22 23.74
CA PRO A 55 0.56 4.39 22.68
C PRO A 55 -0.55 5.09 21.89
N GLU A 56 -1.39 5.89 22.56
CA GLU A 56 -2.44 6.69 21.91
C GLU A 56 -1.87 7.71 20.91
N ARG A 57 -0.81 8.41 21.30
CA ARG A 57 -0.16 9.41 20.45
C ARG A 57 0.55 8.75 19.29
N ALA A 58 1.25 7.63 19.55
CA ALA A 58 1.87 6.81 18.51
C ALA A 58 0.83 6.29 17.51
N ALA A 59 -0.31 5.77 17.98
CA ALA A 59 -1.40 5.31 17.12
C ALA A 59 -1.98 6.44 16.25
N GLY A 60 -2.16 7.63 16.82
CA GLY A 60 -2.58 8.82 16.08
C GLY A 60 -1.60 9.19 14.96
N GLU A 61 -0.30 9.23 15.26
CA GLU A 61 0.74 9.54 14.27
C GLU A 61 0.85 8.47 13.18
N VAL A 62 0.83 7.18 13.56
CA VAL A 62 0.82 6.07 12.61
C VAL A 62 -0.40 6.15 11.69
N GLY A 63 -1.59 6.43 12.25
CA GLY A 63 -2.80 6.67 11.47
C GLY A 63 -2.65 7.80 10.46
N ARG A 64 -2.07 8.93 10.87
CA ARG A 64 -1.77 10.07 9.98
C ARG A 64 -0.78 9.72 8.89
N MET A 65 0.31 9.02 9.23
CA MET A 65 1.32 8.60 8.26
C MET A 65 0.75 7.64 7.23
N ALA A 66 -0.02 6.64 7.67
CA ALA A 66 -0.68 5.69 6.78
C ALA A 66 -1.67 6.39 5.85
N LYS A 67 -2.49 7.31 6.39
CA LYS A 67 -3.42 8.10 5.59
C LYS A 67 -2.69 8.96 4.55
N ALA A 68 -1.68 9.71 4.97
CA ALA A 68 -0.92 10.58 4.07
C ALA A 68 -0.26 9.81 2.92
N TYR A 69 0.26 8.60 3.20
CA TYR A 69 0.79 7.72 2.17
C TYR A 69 -0.30 7.23 1.19
N LEU A 70 -1.46 6.85 1.70
CA LEU A 70 -2.57 6.38 0.87
C LEU A 70 -3.17 7.52 0.03
N ASP A 71 -3.27 8.72 0.59
CA ASP A 71 -3.71 9.93 -0.13
C ASP A 71 -2.72 10.27 -1.27
N ALA A 72 -1.41 10.23 -0.99
CA ALA A 72 -0.37 10.46 -2.00
C ALA A 72 -0.40 9.42 -3.13
N THR A 73 -0.85 8.20 -2.82
CA THR A 73 -0.96 7.10 -3.79
C THR A 73 -2.38 6.93 -4.35
N ARG A 74 -3.33 7.82 -4.03
CA ARG A 74 -4.75 7.72 -4.43
C ARG A 74 -4.94 7.53 -5.94
N HIS A 75 -4.12 8.19 -6.76
CA HIS A 75 -4.21 8.06 -8.23
C HIS A 75 -3.88 6.64 -8.74
N VAL A 76 -3.07 5.89 -7.99
CA VAL A 76 -2.65 4.52 -8.31
C VAL A 76 -3.52 3.49 -7.58
N SER A 77 -3.83 3.75 -6.31
CA SER A 77 -4.59 2.83 -5.46
C SER A 77 -6.10 2.92 -5.74
N ARG A 78 -6.60 4.05 -6.26
CA ARG A 78 -8.03 4.36 -6.39
C ARG A 78 -8.82 4.12 -5.10
N ALA A 79 -8.13 4.15 -3.95
CA ALA A 79 -8.70 3.91 -2.64
C ALA A 79 -8.65 5.21 -1.84
N GLU A 80 -9.72 5.47 -1.09
CA GLU A 80 -9.75 6.55 -0.11
C GLU A 80 -9.71 5.94 1.28
N VAL A 81 -8.96 6.56 2.18
CA VAL A 81 -8.78 6.03 3.54
C VAL A 81 -9.05 7.09 4.57
N GLU A 82 -9.85 6.73 5.56
CA GLU A 82 -10.17 7.53 6.73
C GLU A 82 -9.69 6.84 7.99
N VAL A 83 -9.14 7.62 8.92
CA VAL A 83 -8.83 7.14 10.27
C VAL A 83 -10.07 7.39 11.13
N ARG A 84 -10.72 6.33 11.59
CA ARG A 84 -11.95 6.40 12.39
C ARG A 84 -11.69 6.51 13.88
N ALA A 85 -10.67 5.81 14.36
CA ALA A 85 -10.29 5.80 15.76
C ALA A 85 -8.79 5.59 15.89
N ALA A 86 -8.17 6.30 16.83
CA ALA A 86 -6.80 6.07 17.25
C ALA A 86 -6.75 6.22 18.77
N SER A 87 -6.45 5.12 19.46
CA SER A 87 -6.37 5.06 20.92
C SER A 87 -5.24 4.14 21.35
N ALA A 88 -4.97 4.09 22.66
CA ALA A 88 -3.94 3.21 23.23
C ALA A 88 -4.19 1.71 23.01
N GLY A 89 -5.42 1.31 22.61
CA GLY A 89 -5.77 -0.09 22.36
C GLY A 89 -6.21 -0.40 20.93
N ARG A 90 -6.54 0.62 20.11
CA ARG A 90 -7.10 0.40 18.77
C ARG A 90 -6.77 1.53 17.81
N LEU A 91 -6.38 1.15 16.60
CA LEU A 91 -6.27 2.00 15.42
C LEU A 91 -7.22 1.46 14.34
N ALA A 92 -8.23 2.24 13.97
CA ALA A 92 -9.26 1.82 13.03
C ALA A 92 -9.24 2.67 11.75
N PHE A 93 -9.23 2.00 10.61
CA PHE A 93 -9.31 2.59 9.28
C PHE A 93 -10.62 2.22 8.59
N THR A 94 -11.16 3.13 7.79
CA THR A 94 -12.14 2.82 6.75
C THR A 94 -11.49 3.02 5.39
N VAL A 95 -11.53 1.99 4.54
CA VAL A 95 -11.01 2.02 3.17
C VAL A 95 -12.19 1.99 2.22
N PHE A 96 -12.35 3.01 1.41
CA PHE A 96 -13.36 3.11 0.36
C PHE A 96 -12.77 2.66 -0.97
N LEU A 97 -13.39 1.66 -1.59
CA LEU A 97 -12.98 1.07 -2.85
C LEU A 97 -14.06 1.25 -3.92
N PRO A 98 -13.72 1.58 -5.18
CA PRO A 98 -14.72 1.76 -6.23
C PRO A 98 -15.50 0.47 -6.43
N TRP A 99 -16.82 0.55 -6.64
CA TRP A 99 -17.66 -0.64 -6.87
C TRP A 99 -17.21 -1.46 -8.10
N SER A 100 -16.79 -0.77 -9.17
CA SER A 100 -16.27 -1.39 -10.39
C SER A 100 -14.96 -2.14 -10.18
N GLU A 101 -14.28 -1.84 -9.08
CA GLU A 101 -13.05 -2.48 -8.70
C GLU A 101 -13.37 -3.59 -7.68
N VAL A 102 -12.58 -4.64 -7.74
CA VAL A 102 -12.31 -5.54 -6.62
C VAL A 102 -13.27 -6.73 -6.42
N SER A 103 -12.86 -7.87 -6.98
CA SER A 103 -13.23 -9.21 -6.48
C SER A 103 -12.98 -9.31 -4.96
N GLY A 104 -13.71 -10.16 -4.25
CA GLY A 104 -13.53 -10.33 -2.79
C GLY A 104 -12.08 -10.57 -2.36
N LYS A 105 -11.32 -11.32 -3.18
CA LYS A 105 -9.89 -11.55 -2.97
C LYS A 105 -9.06 -10.27 -2.91
N GLN A 106 -9.25 -9.35 -3.84
CA GLN A 106 -8.46 -8.13 -3.87
C GLN A 106 -8.84 -7.18 -2.72
N ARG A 107 -10.10 -7.19 -2.24
CA ARG A 107 -10.54 -6.37 -1.09
C ARG A 107 -9.82 -6.82 0.17
N ARG A 108 -9.85 -8.13 0.41
CA ARG A 108 -9.12 -8.79 1.50
C ARG A 108 -7.62 -8.44 1.45
N LEU A 109 -6.97 -8.60 0.30
CA LEU A 109 -5.54 -8.32 0.16
C LEU A 109 -5.17 -6.87 0.48
N ARG A 110 -6.01 -5.90 0.09
CA ARG A 110 -5.78 -4.49 0.40
C ARG A 110 -5.93 -4.19 1.89
N ALA A 111 -7.00 -4.72 2.50
CA ALA A 111 -7.24 -4.54 3.93
C ALA A 111 -6.11 -5.16 4.77
N GLU A 112 -5.68 -6.36 4.37
CA GLU A 112 -4.58 -7.09 5.02
C GLU A 112 -3.26 -6.36 4.87
N ALA A 113 -2.93 -5.86 3.67
CA ALA A 113 -1.71 -5.09 3.45
C ALA A 113 -1.66 -3.83 4.32
N LEU A 114 -2.75 -3.08 4.41
CA LEU A 114 -2.84 -1.90 5.26
C LEU A 114 -2.73 -2.26 6.75
N GLY A 115 -3.44 -3.29 7.20
CA GLY A 115 -3.40 -3.73 8.59
C GLY A 115 -2.01 -4.20 9.01
N ARG A 116 -1.32 -4.96 8.16
CA ARG A 116 0.07 -5.41 8.39
C ARG A 116 1.04 -4.23 8.41
N LEU A 117 0.92 -3.28 7.47
CA LEU A 117 1.77 -2.09 7.42
C LEU A 117 1.61 -1.24 8.69
N ALA A 118 0.37 -0.95 9.09
CA ALA A 118 0.07 -0.20 10.30
C ALA A 118 0.52 -0.94 11.57
N GLY A 119 0.31 -2.27 11.64
CA GLY A 119 0.81 -3.11 12.72
C GLY A 119 2.33 -3.09 12.83
N GLY A 120 3.04 -3.18 11.70
CA GLY A 120 4.49 -3.05 11.63
C GLY A 120 4.98 -1.68 12.09
N MET A 121 4.30 -0.60 11.69
CA MET A 121 4.61 0.76 12.14
C MET A 121 4.39 0.93 13.65
N LEU A 122 3.28 0.43 14.19
CA LEU A 122 2.99 0.46 15.63
C LEU A 122 4.04 -0.31 16.43
N ARG A 123 4.47 -1.48 15.92
CA ARG A 123 5.57 -2.24 16.52
C ARG A 123 6.88 -1.47 16.50
N GLY A 124 7.23 -0.86 15.37
CA GLY A 124 8.40 0.02 15.28
C GLY A 124 8.37 1.16 16.30
N ALA A 125 7.20 1.77 16.48
CA ALA A 125 6.93 2.83 17.45
C ALA A 125 6.87 2.36 18.93
N GLY A 126 6.98 1.06 19.21
CA GLY A 126 6.85 0.51 20.57
C GLY A 126 5.42 0.47 21.11
N ALA A 127 4.41 0.64 20.25
CA ALA A 127 2.99 0.58 20.58
C ALA A 127 2.40 -0.80 20.24
N GLU A 128 3.10 -1.87 20.60
CA GLU A 128 2.81 -3.24 20.20
C GLU A 128 1.44 -3.75 20.69
N GLY A 129 0.84 -3.13 21.71
CA GLY A 129 -0.46 -3.53 22.23
C GLY A 129 -1.67 -2.97 21.46
N VAL A 130 -1.46 -2.11 20.46
CA VAL A 130 -2.54 -1.46 19.70
C VAL A 130 -3.04 -2.38 18.59
N ALA A 131 -4.30 -2.77 18.62
CA ALA A 131 -4.91 -3.57 17.56
C ALA A 131 -5.22 -2.71 16.33
N VAL A 132 -5.06 -3.25 15.12
CA VAL A 132 -5.42 -2.55 13.89
C VAL A 132 -6.67 -3.16 13.28
N GLU A 133 -7.64 -2.32 12.98
CA GLU A 133 -8.86 -2.71 12.27
C GLU A 133 -8.97 -1.94 10.96
N VAL A 134 -9.34 -2.64 9.89
CA VAL A 134 -9.56 -2.06 8.57
C VAL A 134 -10.93 -2.49 8.08
N GLU A 135 -11.88 -1.57 8.10
CA GLU A 135 -13.19 -1.75 7.47
C GLU A 135 -13.10 -1.39 5.99
N VAL A 136 -13.58 -2.27 5.12
CA VAL A 136 -13.66 -2.01 3.68
C VAL A 136 -15.09 -1.68 3.33
N ARG A 137 -15.28 -0.53 2.68
CA ARG A 137 -16.55 -0.09 2.12
C ARG A 137 -16.41 0.09 0.62
N ARG A 138 -17.50 -0.15 -0.12
CA ARG A 138 -17.58 0.09 -1.56
C ARG A 138 -18.36 1.36 -1.79
N TRP A 139 -17.88 2.24 -2.67
CA TRP A 139 -18.61 3.44 -3.07
C TRP A 139 -18.90 3.40 -4.56
N ARG A 140 -20.03 3.97 -4.96
CA ARG A 140 -20.32 4.24 -6.37
C ARG A 140 -19.67 5.56 -6.74
N LYS A 141 -19.02 5.59 -7.91
CA LYS A 141 -18.32 6.78 -8.43
C LYS A 141 -19.22 8.02 -8.51
N ASP A 142 -20.53 7.82 -8.57
CA ASP A 142 -21.56 8.87 -8.72
C ASP A 142 -22.39 9.10 -7.44
N SER A 143 -22.02 8.49 -6.31
CA SER A 143 -22.71 8.68 -5.03
C SER A 143 -21.69 8.99 -3.92
N ASP A 144 -21.61 10.26 -3.57
CA ASP A 144 -20.72 10.77 -2.51
C ASP A 144 -21.15 10.33 -1.09
N ARG A 145 -22.25 9.58 -0.95
CA ARG A 145 -22.86 9.30 0.36
C ARG A 145 -23.24 7.85 0.61
N GLU A 146 -23.36 7.02 -0.42
CA GLU A 146 -23.81 5.64 -0.25
C GLU A 146 -22.63 4.68 -0.42
N SER A 147 -22.26 4.05 0.69
CA SER A 147 -21.19 3.06 0.69
C SER A 147 -21.62 1.77 1.37
N ASP A 148 -21.43 0.66 0.68
CA ASP A 148 -21.81 -0.66 1.17
C ASP A 148 -20.67 -1.31 1.94
N PRO A 149 -20.94 -1.94 3.09
CA PRO A 149 -19.92 -2.75 3.76
C PRO A 149 -19.50 -3.89 2.82
N ALA A 150 -18.19 -4.16 2.78
CA ALA A 150 -17.63 -5.22 1.94
C ALA A 150 -16.80 -6.23 2.75
N GLY A 151 -16.42 -5.87 3.97
CA GLY A 151 -15.79 -6.74 4.94
C GLY A 151 -14.87 -5.97 5.88
N ARG A 152 -14.25 -6.70 6.79
CA ARG A 152 -13.37 -6.16 7.82
C ARG A 152 -12.16 -7.05 8.00
N TYR A 153 -11.00 -6.43 8.12
CA TYR A 153 -9.76 -7.08 8.55
C TYR A 153 -9.41 -6.64 9.97
N LEU A 154 -9.05 -7.59 10.82
CA LEU A 154 -8.52 -7.34 12.15
C LEU A 154 -7.10 -7.88 12.22
N HIS A 155 -6.13 -7.03 12.50
CA HIS A 155 -4.75 -7.41 12.81
C HIS A 155 -4.59 -7.52 14.32
N ASP A 156 -4.25 -8.72 14.78
CA ASP A 156 -3.98 -8.98 16.18
C ASP A 156 -2.53 -8.58 16.53
N PRO A 157 -2.34 -7.62 17.44
CA PRO A 157 -1.02 -7.16 17.83
C PRO A 157 -0.15 -8.25 18.46
N ARG A 158 -0.76 -9.21 19.17
CA ARG A 158 -0.06 -10.23 19.96
C ARG A 158 0.47 -11.36 19.10
N THR A 159 -0.32 -11.79 18.13
CA THR A 159 0.02 -12.91 17.24
C THR A 159 0.64 -12.43 15.94
N GLY A 160 0.46 -11.16 15.58
CA GLY A 160 0.80 -10.63 14.25
C GLY A 160 -0.04 -11.23 13.12
N ALA A 161 -0.99 -12.11 13.45
CA ALA A 161 -1.93 -12.67 12.51
C ALA A 161 -3.04 -11.64 12.21
N GLY A 162 -3.82 -11.89 11.17
CA GLY A 162 -5.06 -11.17 11.02
C GLY A 162 -6.15 -11.98 10.39
N GLU A 163 -7.37 -11.60 10.73
CA GLU A 163 -8.60 -12.30 10.39
C GLU A 163 -9.41 -11.42 9.43
N TRP A 164 -9.90 -12.00 8.34
CA TRP A 164 -10.84 -11.36 7.43
C TRP A 164 -12.25 -11.86 7.70
N ARG A 165 -13.20 -10.93 7.81
CA ARG A 165 -14.63 -11.20 7.90
C ARG A 165 -15.33 -10.52 6.74
N GLU A 166 -16.00 -11.31 5.90
CA GLU A 166 -16.82 -10.76 4.82
C GLU A 166 -18.03 -10.03 5.42
N ALA A 167 -18.50 -8.96 4.77
CA ALA A 167 -19.76 -8.34 5.13
C ALA A 167 -20.94 -9.22 4.66
N PRO A 168 -22.08 -9.22 5.39
CA PRO A 168 -23.30 -9.89 4.95
C PRO A 168 -23.84 -9.34 3.62
#